data_AF-A0A3M1AHY5-F1
#
_entry.id   AF-A0A3M1AHY5-F1
#
_cell.length_a   1.000
_cell.length_b   1.000
_cell.length_c   1.000
_cell.angle_alpha   90.00
_cell.angle_beta   90.00
_cell.angle_gamma   90.00
#
_symmetry.space_group_name_H-M   'P 1'
#
loop_
_entity.id
_entity.type
_entity.pdbx_description
1 polymer ?
#
loop_
_entity_poly.entity_id
_entity_poly.type
_entity_poly.pdbx_seq_one_letter_code
_entity_poly.pdbx_strand_id
1 'polypeptide(L)'
;MWDYVKLAVLGVIAILAAIASNFARDLAYQVHAIIVLAVAGGLFVWYLRRIGEPRPAAETGYLDGVVRAGVIATAFWGVVGFMAGTFIAFQLAFPELNFEWAQGYMNFGRLRPLHTSAVIFAFGGNALLATSFYVVQRTSAARLWGGNAAWFVFWGYQLFIVLAATGYLLGATQSKEYAEPEWYVDWWLTLIWVVYLAIFLGTIYRRKEPHIYVANWFYLSFIVTIAMLHVFNNLSVPVSIFGSKSVQVFAGVQDAMTQWWYGHNAVGFFLTAGFLGMMYYFVPKQAERPVYSYKLSIVHFWALIFLYIWAGPHHLHYTALPDWASTLGMVFSVMLWMPSWGGMINGLMTLSGAWDKLRTDPIIRMMVISV
;
A
#
# COMPACT_ATOMS: atom_id res chain seq x y z
N MET A 1 -16.43 5.13 29.75
CA MET A 1 -15.77 6.42 29.43
C MET A 1 -15.25 6.48 28.00
N TRP A 2 -14.38 5.56 27.56
CA TRP A 2 -13.87 5.53 26.16
C TRP A 2 -14.94 5.45 25.06
N ASP A 3 -16.07 4.82 25.36
CA ASP A 3 -17.17 4.64 24.41
C ASP A 3 -17.85 5.98 24.05
N TYR A 4 -18.05 6.85 25.03
CA TYR A 4 -18.57 8.20 24.82
C TYR A 4 -17.57 9.12 24.11
N VAL A 5 -16.26 8.95 24.37
CA VAL A 5 -15.21 9.68 23.65
C VAL A 5 -15.22 9.33 22.17
N LYS A 6 -15.33 8.04 21.81
CA LYS A 6 -15.43 7.61 20.41
C LYS A 6 -16.66 8.18 19.72
N LEU A 7 -17.80 8.21 20.41
CA LEU A 7 -19.02 8.82 19.87
C LEU A 7 -18.88 10.32 19.67
N ALA A 8 -18.29 11.04 20.63
CA ALA A 8 -18.02 12.45 20.47
C ALA A 8 -17.11 12.72 19.26
N VAL A 9 -16.04 11.94 19.11
CA VAL A 9 -15.12 12.06 17.95
C VAL A 9 -15.85 11.77 16.63
N LEU A 10 -16.62 10.67 16.55
CA LEU A 10 -17.39 10.34 15.34
C LEU A 10 -18.46 11.39 15.01
N GLY A 11 -19.12 11.95 16.04
CA GLY A 11 -20.09 13.03 15.88
C GLY A 11 -19.46 14.31 15.36
N VAL A 12 -18.29 14.70 15.89
CA VAL A 12 -17.52 15.84 15.39
C VAL A 12 -17.07 15.61 13.94
N ILE A 13 -16.55 14.43 13.61
CA ILE A 13 -16.17 14.10 12.23
C ILE A 13 -17.38 14.19 11.30
N ALA A 14 -18.52 13.65 11.69
CA ALA A 14 -19.76 13.71 10.89
C ALA A 14 -20.20 15.17 10.67
N ILE A 15 -20.23 16.00 11.71
CA ILE A 15 -20.59 17.42 11.58
C ILE A 15 -19.61 18.16 10.67
N LEU A 16 -18.31 17.96 10.86
CA LEU A 16 -17.29 18.60 10.02
C LEU A 16 -17.39 18.14 8.57
N ALA A 17 -17.66 16.86 8.32
CA ALA A 17 -17.87 16.33 6.98
C ALA A 17 -19.15 16.88 6.33
N ALA A 18 -20.23 17.08 7.11
CA ALA A 18 -21.44 17.74 6.62
C ALA A 18 -21.16 19.20 6.23
N ILE A 19 -20.45 19.96 7.07
CA ILE A 19 -20.02 21.33 6.75
C ILE A 19 -19.14 21.32 5.49
N ALA A 20 -18.13 20.45 5.43
CA ALA A 20 -17.24 20.32 4.29
C ALA A 20 -18.00 20.00 2.99
N SER A 21 -19.04 19.17 3.04
CA SER A 21 -19.88 18.85 1.88
C SER A 21 -20.72 20.04 1.40
N ASN A 22 -21.17 20.90 2.33
CA ASN A 22 -21.96 22.09 2.02
C ASN A 22 -21.11 23.22 1.42
N PHE A 23 -19.87 23.36 1.90
CA PHE A 23 -18.93 24.38 1.42
C PHE A 23 -17.99 23.90 0.30
N ALA A 24 -18.19 22.67 -0.19
CA ALA A 24 -17.36 22.05 -1.21
C ALA A 24 -17.29 22.88 -2.49
N ARG A 25 -16.09 23.06 -3.03
CA ARG A 25 -15.83 23.86 -4.24
C ARG A 25 -15.82 23.05 -5.53
N ASP A 26 -15.79 21.72 -5.42
CA ASP A 26 -15.85 20.80 -6.55
C ASP A 26 -16.56 19.49 -6.15
N LEU A 27 -17.02 18.77 -7.17
CA LEU A 27 -17.81 17.55 -7.01
C LEU A 27 -17.03 16.42 -6.31
N ALA A 28 -15.73 16.30 -6.58
CA ALA A 28 -14.92 15.23 -5.99
C ALA A 28 -14.81 15.41 -4.48
N TYR A 29 -14.46 16.61 -4.04
CA TYR A 29 -14.40 16.96 -2.62
C TYR A 29 -15.77 16.81 -1.96
N GLN A 30 -16.85 17.26 -2.62
CA GLN A 30 -18.21 17.12 -2.09
C GLN A 30 -18.59 15.64 -1.86
N VAL A 31 -18.37 14.79 -2.86
CA VAL A 31 -18.66 13.35 -2.76
C VAL A 31 -17.82 12.71 -1.66
N HIS A 32 -16.53 13.07 -1.54
CA HIS A 32 -15.66 12.54 -0.50
C HIS A 32 -16.12 12.95 0.89
N ALA A 33 -16.52 14.21 1.08
CA ALA A 33 -17.09 14.69 2.33
C ALA A 33 -18.39 13.94 2.69
N ILE A 34 -19.26 13.66 1.71
CA ILE A 34 -20.47 12.85 1.91
C ILE A 34 -20.14 11.41 2.29
N ILE A 35 -19.14 10.79 1.65
CA ILE A 35 -18.68 9.44 2.00
C ILE A 35 -18.18 9.41 3.45
N VAL A 36 -17.35 10.37 3.85
CA VAL A 36 -16.84 10.47 5.23
C VAL A 36 -17.98 10.70 6.22
N LEU A 37 -18.95 11.57 5.89
CA LEU A 37 -20.15 11.78 6.70
C LEU A 37 -20.94 10.48 6.88
N ALA A 38 -21.18 9.74 5.80
CA ALA A 38 -21.94 8.49 5.83
C ALA A 38 -21.23 7.42 6.67
N VAL A 39 -19.90 7.28 6.51
CA VAL A 39 -19.09 6.34 7.30
C VAL A 39 -19.07 6.73 8.77
N ALA A 40 -18.79 8.00 9.08
CA ALA A 40 -18.74 8.48 10.46
C ALA A 40 -20.12 8.38 11.16
N GLY A 41 -21.19 8.77 10.48
CA GLY A 41 -22.56 8.66 10.97
C GLY A 41 -23.01 7.22 11.15
N GLY A 42 -22.69 6.34 10.20
CA GLY A 42 -22.97 4.91 10.30
C GLY A 42 -22.24 4.26 11.49
N LEU A 43 -20.95 4.56 11.65
CA LEU A 43 -20.16 4.10 12.80
C LEU A 43 -20.68 4.70 14.12
N PHE A 44 -21.12 5.96 14.13
CA PHE A 44 -21.72 6.59 15.30
C PHE A 44 -22.97 5.83 15.75
N VAL A 45 -23.91 5.58 14.83
CA VAL A 45 -25.14 4.83 15.14
C VAL A 45 -24.82 3.40 15.56
N TRP A 46 -23.88 2.74 14.87
CA TRP A 46 -23.46 1.39 15.22
C TRP A 46 -22.87 1.31 16.63
N TYR A 47 -22.01 2.27 16.99
CA TYR A 47 -21.38 2.32 18.32
C TYR A 47 -22.38 2.71 19.40
N LEU A 48 -23.29 3.64 19.10
CA LEU A 48 -24.37 4.08 20.01
C LEU A 48 -25.27 2.91 20.40
N ARG A 49 -25.61 2.04 19.43
CA ARG A 49 -26.41 0.84 19.67
C ARG A 49 -25.74 -0.21 20.55
N ARG A 50 -24.40 -0.19 20.63
CA ARG A 50 -23.59 -1.16 21.38
C ARG A 50 -23.05 -0.60 22.70
N ILE A 51 -23.44 0.61 23.09
CA ILE A 51 -23.05 1.15 24.39
C ILE A 51 -23.63 0.25 25.49
N GLY A 52 -22.77 -0.12 26.44
CA GLY A 52 -23.17 -0.93 27.58
C GLY A 52 -23.20 -2.43 27.30
N GLU A 53 -22.95 -2.87 26.06
CA GLU A 53 -22.73 -4.29 25.78
C GLU A 53 -21.48 -4.79 26.53
N PRO A 54 -21.54 -5.99 27.13
CA PRO A 54 -20.38 -6.57 27.80
C PRO A 54 -19.26 -6.76 26.79
N ARG A 55 -18.07 -6.26 27.13
CA ARG A 55 -16.90 -6.43 26.27
C ARG A 55 -16.51 -7.90 26.25
N PRO A 56 -16.28 -8.50 25.07
CA PRO A 56 -15.78 -9.87 25.00
C PRO A 56 -14.46 -9.97 25.77
N ALA A 57 -14.22 -11.15 26.36
CA ALA A 57 -12.98 -11.42 27.06
C ALA A 57 -11.77 -11.16 26.14
N ALA A 58 -10.63 -10.80 26.73
CA ALA A 58 -9.41 -10.57 25.99
C ALA A 58 -9.05 -11.83 25.19
N GLU A 59 -9.10 -11.75 23.86
CA GLU A 59 -8.78 -12.87 23.00
C GLU A 59 -7.33 -13.32 23.22
N THR A 60 -7.16 -14.62 23.50
CA THR A 60 -5.86 -15.28 23.57
C THR A 60 -5.47 -15.79 22.17
N GLY A 61 -4.19 -15.72 21.82
CA GLY A 61 -3.67 -16.14 20.51
C GLY A 61 -3.45 -15.00 19.50
N TYR A 62 -3.25 -15.33 18.22
CA TYR A 62 -3.00 -14.34 17.16
C TYR A 62 -4.29 -13.62 16.72
N LEU A 63 -4.15 -12.36 16.29
CA LEU A 63 -5.25 -11.55 15.76
C LEU A 63 -5.45 -11.88 14.26
N ASP A 64 -5.94 -13.08 13.97
CA ASP A 64 -6.14 -13.54 12.58
C ASP A 64 -7.46 -13.02 11.97
N GLY A 65 -8.31 -12.30 12.73
CA GLY A 65 -9.52 -11.67 12.22
C GLY A 65 -9.26 -10.65 11.11
N VAL A 66 -8.33 -9.72 11.36
CA VAL A 66 -7.97 -8.69 10.37
C VAL A 66 -7.26 -9.28 9.16
N VAL A 67 -6.45 -10.33 9.35
CA VAL A 67 -5.77 -11.04 8.27
C VAL A 67 -6.79 -11.68 7.33
N ARG A 68 -7.81 -12.37 7.87
CA ARG A 68 -8.88 -12.99 7.06
C ARG A 68 -9.65 -11.95 6.24
N ALA A 69 -10.01 -10.82 6.86
CA ALA A 69 -10.67 -9.72 6.14
C ALA A 69 -9.77 -9.14 5.04
N GLY A 70 -8.49 -8.96 5.33
CA GLY A 70 -7.47 -8.51 4.37
C GLY A 70 -7.35 -9.45 3.17
N VAL A 71 -7.27 -10.77 3.39
CA VAL A 71 -7.19 -11.76 2.29
C VAL A 71 -8.44 -11.72 1.39
N ILE A 72 -9.63 -11.58 1.97
CA ILE A 72 -10.87 -11.43 1.19
C ILE A 72 -10.84 -10.13 0.38
N ALA A 73 -10.42 -9.03 1.01
CA ALA A 73 -10.27 -7.74 0.33
C ALA A 73 -9.21 -7.78 -0.78
N THR A 74 -8.08 -8.48 -0.59
CA THR A 74 -7.07 -8.71 -1.62
C THR A 74 -7.70 -9.37 -2.83
N ALA A 75 -8.41 -10.48 -2.66
CA ALA A 75 -9.05 -11.17 -3.77
C ALA A 75 -10.08 -10.28 -4.50
N PHE A 76 -10.92 -9.59 -3.73
CA PHE A 76 -11.92 -8.67 -4.28
C PHE A 76 -11.28 -7.54 -5.11
N TRP A 77 -10.30 -6.84 -4.54
CA TRP A 77 -9.62 -5.74 -5.24
C TRP A 77 -8.73 -6.22 -6.39
N GLY A 78 -8.22 -7.45 -6.32
CA GLY A 78 -7.54 -8.09 -7.45
C GLY A 78 -8.47 -8.25 -8.65
N VAL A 79 -9.68 -8.77 -8.43
CA VAL A 79 -10.70 -8.89 -9.48
C VAL A 79 -11.07 -7.52 -10.04
N VAL A 80 -11.36 -6.53 -9.18
CA VAL A 80 -11.73 -5.17 -9.60
C VAL A 80 -10.60 -4.51 -10.40
N GLY A 81 -9.38 -4.55 -9.88
CA GLY A 81 -8.21 -3.93 -10.51
C GLY A 81 -7.87 -4.57 -11.86
N PHE A 82 -7.86 -5.90 -11.95
CA PHE A 82 -7.60 -6.59 -13.21
C PHE A 82 -8.73 -6.41 -14.22
N MET A 83 -10.00 -6.38 -13.79
CA MET A 83 -11.12 -6.07 -14.66
C MET A 83 -11.02 -4.65 -15.24
N ALA A 84 -10.69 -3.65 -14.42
CA ALA A 84 -10.43 -2.29 -14.90
C ALA A 84 -9.26 -2.26 -15.89
N GLY A 85 -8.19 -3.02 -15.64
CA GLY A 85 -7.05 -3.17 -16.54
C GLY A 85 -7.42 -3.75 -17.89
N THR A 86 -8.18 -4.85 -17.90
CA THR A 86 -8.70 -5.47 -19.11
C THR A 86 -9.62 -4.50 -19.87
N PHE A 87 -10.48 -3.76 -19.18
CA PHE A 87 -11.37 -2.80 -19.81
C PHE A 87 -10.61 -1.64 -20.48
N ILE A 88 -9.64 -1.01 -19.79
CA ILE A 88 -8.86 0.07 -20.40
C ILE A 88 -7.93 -0.44 -21.50
N ALA A 89 -7.51 -1.71 -21.47
CA ALA A 89 -6.81 -2.34 -22.58
C ALA A 89 -7.72 -2.48 -23.81
N PHE A 90 -8.99 -2.85 -23.62
CA PHE A 90 -9.97 -2.82 -24.70
C PHE A 90 -10.25 -1.41 -25.21
N GLN A 91 -10.24 -0.37 -24.37
CA GLN A 91 -10.36 1.03 -24.83
C GLN A 91 -9.19 1.46 -25.73
N LEU A 92 -8.00 0.90 -25.56
CA LEU A 92 -6.87 1.14 -26.47
C LEU A 92 -7.04 0.42 -27.81
N ALA A 93 -7.65 -0.77 -27.81
CA ALA A 93 -7.90 -1.55 -29.02
C ALA A 93 -9.13 -1.07 -29.80
N PHE A 94 -10.18 -0.67 -29.08
CA PHE A 94 -11.48 -0.22 -29.59
C PHE A 94 -11.85 1.11 -28.90
N PRO A 95 -11.40 2.26 -29.42
CA PRO A 95 -11.62 3.56 -28.81
C PRO A 95 -13.09 3.93 -28.55
N GLU A 96 -14.04 3.31 -29.25
CA GLU A 96 -15.49 3.47 -29.08
C GLU A 96 -15.98 3.07 -27.68
N LEU A 97 -15.20 2.29 -26.95
CA LEU A 97 -15.44 1.96 -25.55
C LEU A 97 -15.16 3.15 -24.59
N ASN A 98 -14.65 4.27 -25.10
CA ASN A 98 -14.74 5.57 -24.43
C ASN A 98 -16.11 6.19 -24.68
N PHE A 99 -17.14 5.65 -24.01
CA PHE A 99 -18.53 6.00 -24.28
C PHE A 99 -18.82 7.51 -24.15
N GLU A 100 -19.47 8.07 -25.17
CA GLU A 100 -19.89 9.48 -25.18
C GLU A 100 -20.83 9.82 -24.02
N TRP A 101 -21.76 8.92 -23.68
CA TRP A 101 -22.70 9.12 -22.56
C TRP A 101 -22.04 9.12 -21.18
N ALA A 102 -20.83 8.55 -21.07
CA ALA A 102 -20.06 8.45 -19.82
C ALA A 102 -18.81 9.35 -19.83
N GLN A 103 -18.81 10.38 -20.68
CA GLN A 103 -17.67 11.28 -20.84
C GLN A 103 -17.20 11.83 -19.49
N GLY A 104 -15.88 11.86 -19.30
CA GLY A 104 -15.27 12.18 -18.02
C GLY A 104 -15.09 10.94 -17.18
N TYR A 105 -16.16 10.28 -16.75
CA TYR A 105 -16.09 9.21 -15.74
C TYR A 105 -15.45 7.91 -16.23
N MET A 106 -15.86 7.42 -17.41
CA MET A 106 -15.39 6.13 -17.96
C MET A 106 -14.36 6.30 -19.08
N ASN A 107 -13.77 7.48 -19.24
CA ASN A 107 -12.73 7.67 -20.23
C ASN A 107 -11.39 7.04 -19.77
N PHE A 108 -10.60 6.53 -20.72
CA PHE A 108 -9.29 5.95 -20.48
C PHE A 108 -8.40 6.80 -19.55
N GLY A 109 -8.40 8.12 -19.74
CA GLY A 109 -7.58 9.03 -18.93
C GLY A 109 -7.90 9.01 -17.43
N ARG A 110 -9.15 8.77 -17.04
CA ARG A 110 -9.56 8.64 -15.62
C ARG A 110 -9.50 7.20 -15.12
N LEU A 111 -9.77 6.23 -15.99
CA LEU A 111 -9.74 4.81 -15.62
C LEU A 111 -8.32 4.25 -15.50
N ARG A 112 -7.32 4.82 -16.19
CA ARG A 112 -5.91 4.43 -16.05
C ARG A 112 -5.40 4.55 -14.61
N PRO A 113 -5.43 5.74 -13.95
CA PRO A 113 -4.98 5.84 -12.55
C PRO A 113 -5.86 5.04 -11.59
N LEU A 114 -7.15 4.85 -11.90
CA LEU A 114 -8.02 3.94 -11.14
C LEU A 114 -7.53 2.49 -11.21
N HIS A 115 -7.21 1.98 -12.40
CA HIS A 115 -6.63 0.65 -12.56
C HIS A 115 -5.29 0.54 -11.82
N THR A 116 -4.37 1.48 -12.06
CA THR A 116 -3.03 1.49 -11.45
C THR A 116 -3.14 1.42 -9.92
N SER A 117 -3.93 2.30 -9.32
CA SER A 117 -4.12 2.33 -7.86
C SER A 117 -4.87 1.12 -7.34
N ALA A 118 -5.87 0.60 -8.07
CA ALA A 118 -6.59 -0.61 -7.66
C ALA A 118 -5.68 -1.84 -7.66
N VAL A 119 -4.78 -2.00 -8.62
CA VAL A 119 -3.87 -3.15 -8.67
C VAL A 119 -2.71 -3.00 -7.69
N ILE A 120 -2.11 -1.81 -7.59
CA ILE A 120 -0.95 -1.62 -6.72
C ILE A 120 -1.38 -1.47 -5.26
N PHE A 121 -2.20 -0.47 -4.96
CA PHE A 121 -2.53 -0.14 -3.57
C PHE A 121 -3.72 -0.97 -3.06
N ALA A 122 -4.79 -1.14 -3.84
CA ALA A 122 -5.93 -1.90 -3.33
C ALA A 122 -5.64 -3.41 -3.24
N PHE A 123 -5.21 -4.04 -4.34
CA PHE A 123 -4.82 -5.46 -4.39
C PHE A 123 -3.49 -5.69 -3.66
N GLY A 124 -2.39 -5.10 -4.16
CA GLY A 124 -1.07 -5.29 -3.59
C GLY A 124 -0.95 -4.80 -2.14
N GLY A 125 -1.59 -3.68 -1.80
CA GLY A 125 -1.57 -3.15 -0.44
C GLY A 125 -2.36 -3.98 0.55
N ASN A 126 -3.56 -4.48 0.20
CA ASN A 126 -4.25 -5.44 1.06
C ASN A 126 -3.45 -6.74 1.20
N ALA A 127 -2.79 -7.21 0.13
CA ALA A 127 -1.93 -8.38 0.21
C ALA A 127 -0.81 -8.14 1.24
N LEU A 128 -0.10 -7.01 1.14
CA LEU A 128 0.98 -6.65 2.06
C LEU A 128 0.52 -6.46 3.50
N LEU A 129 -0.63 -5.80 3.74
CA LEU A 129 -1.19 -5.65 5.08
C LEU A 129 -1.55 -6.99 5.70
N ALA A 130 -2.24 -7.85 4.94
CA ALA A 130 -2.65 -9.16 5.42
C ALA A 130 -1.44 -10.06 5.71
N THR A 131 -0.49 -10.12 4.79
CA THR A 131 0.69 -10.97 4.95
C THR A 131 1.62 -10.43 6.02
N SER A 132 1.88 -9.13 6.11
CA SER A 132 2.76 -8.57 7.13
C SER A 132 2.21 -8.83 8.53
N PHE A 133 0.91 -8.66 8.75
CA PHE A 133 0.23 -8.96 10.02
C PHE A 133 0.26 -10.45 10.36
N TYR A 134 0.09 -11.32 9.36
CA TYR A 134 0.19 -12.76 9.56
C TYR A 134 1.61 -13.19 9.93
N VAL A 135 2.60 -12.69 9.18
CA VAL A 135 4.01 -13.07 9.26
C VAL A 135 4.67 -12.52 10.53
N VAL A 136 4.49 -11.23 10.85
CA VAL A 136 5.15 -10.61 12.00
C VAL A 136 4.73 -11.26 13.31
N GLN A 137 3.45 -11.66 13.43
CA GLN A 137 2.94 -12.36 14.60
C GLN A 137 3.63 -13.72 14.81
N ARG A 138 3.72 -14.51 13.74
CA ARG A 138 4.25 -15.88 13.79
C ARG A 138 5.75 -15.91 13.94
N THR A 139 6.45 -15.01 13.28
CA THR A 139 7.91 -14.88 13.37
C THR A 139 8.38 -14.22 14.67
N SER A 140 7.51 -13.45 15.34
CA SER A 140 7.78 -12.86 16.66
C SER A 140 7.21 -13.69 17.82
N ALA A 141 6.42 -14.73 17.51
CA ALA A 141 5.63 -15.50 18.46
C ALA A 141 4.78 -14.64 19.42
N ALA A 142 4.23 -13.54 18.89
CA ALA A 142 3.49 -12.52 19.64
C ALA A 142 2.23 -12.08 18.89
N ARG A 143 1.14 -11.81 19.62
CA ARG A 143 -0.07 -11.18 19.05
C ARG A 143 0.23 -9.76 18.58
N LEU A 144 -0.46 -9.29 17.54
CA LEU A 144 -0.36 -7.89 17.09
C LEU A 144 -0.52 -6.90 18.25
N TRP A 145 0.38 -5.92 18.27
CA TRP A 145 0.32 -4.80 19.18
C TRP A 145 -0.83 -3.85 18.84
N GLY A 146 -1.32 -3.10 19.83
CA GLY A 146 -2.34 -2.04 19.62
C GLY A 146 -3.80 -2.52 19.60
N GLY A 147 -4.05 -3.82 19.77
CA GLY A 147 -5.41 -4.37 19.86
C GLY A 147 -6.23 -4.08 18.59
N ASN A 148 -7.30 -3.29 18.71
CA ASN A 148 -8.15 -2.93 17.58
C ASN A 148 -7.51 -1.93 16.61
N ALA A 149 -6.29 -1.44 16.87
CA ALA A 149 -5.56 -0.59 15.92
C ALA A 149 -5.38 -1.28 14.55
N ALA A 150 -5.23 -2.61 14.49
CA ALA A 150 -5.13 -3.31 13.21
C ALA A 150 -6.44 -3.25 12.41
N TRP A 151 -7.60 -3.27 13.09
CA TRP A 151 -8.89 -3.06 12.44
C TRP A 151 -9.09 -1.61 11.98
N PHE A 152 -8.54 -0.63 12.71
CA PHE A 152 -8.48 0.75 12.24
C PHE A 152 -7.66 0.87 10.97
N VAL A 153 -6.48 0.25 10.91
CA VAL A 153 -5.65 0.23 9.68
C VAL A 153 -6.41 -0.40 8.53
N PHE A 154 -7.03 -1.57 8.73
CA PHE A 154 -7.82 -2.22 7.69
C PHE A 154 -8.94 -1.31 7.16
N TRP A 155 -9.88 -0.90 8.01
CA TRP A 155 -11.02 -0.09 7.56
C TRP A 155 -10.62 1.29 7.07
N GLY A 156 -9.59 1.89 7.66
CA GLY A 156 -9.03 3.14 7.18
C GLY A 156 -8.44 2.99 5.78
N TYR A 157 -7.70 1.91 5.53
CA TYR A 157 -7.15 1.62 4.21
C TYR A 157 -8.23 1.35 3.17
N GLN A 158 -9.31 0.65 3.54
CA GLN A 158 -10.48 0.49 2.66
C GLN A 158 -11.14 1.83 2.33
N LEU A 159 -11.27 2.73 3.31
CA LEU A 159 -11.77 4.08 3.07
C LEU A 159 -10.85 4.86 2.13
N PHE A 160 -9.53 4.78 2.32
CA PHE A 160 -8.55 5.37 1.40
C PHE A 160 -8.77 4.89 -0.05
N ILE A 161 -8.92 3.58 -0.26
CA ILE A 161 -9.15 2.99 -1.58
C ILE A 161 -10.44 3.54 -2.21
N VAL A 162 -11.53 3.63 -1.43
CA VAL A 162 -12.82 4.15 -1.92
C VAL A 162 -12.73 5.64 -2.27
N LEU A 163 -12.07 6.45 -1.45
CA LEU A 163 -11.83 7.86 -1.74
C LEU A 163 -10.97 8.02 -3.00
N ALA A 164 -9.87 7.27 -3.13
CA ALA A 164 -9.04 7.30 -4.33
C ALA A 164 -9.84 6.92 -5.59
N ALA A 165 -10.54 5.78 -5.58
CA ALA A 165 -11.32 5.30 -6.72
C ALA A 165 -12.40 6.30 -7.16
N THR A 166 -13.19 6.83 -6.21
CA THR A 166 -14.20 7.84 -6.54
C THR A 166 -13.55 9.16 -6.98
N GLY A 167 -12.42 9.56 -6.39
CA GLY A 167 -11.66 10.75 -6.78
C GLY A 167 -11.23 10.70 -8.24
N TYR A 168 -10.64 9.58 -8.67
CA TYR A 168 -10.20 9.39 -10.05
C TYR A 168 -11.35 9.49 -11.05
N LEU A 169 -12.48 8.82 -10.77
CA LEU A 169 -13.66 8.89 -11.64
C LEU A 169 -14.21 10.31 -11.75
N LEU A 170 -14.11 11.11 -10.68
CA LEU A 170 -14.57 12.50 -10.62
C LEU A 170 -13.53 13.50 -11.15
N GLY A 171 -12.30 13.07 -11.46
CA GLY A 171 -11.23 13.92 -12.00
C GLY A 171 -10.38 14.65 -10.94
N ALA A 172 -10.49 14.25 -9.67
CA ALA A 172 -9.57 14.65 -8.62
C ALA A 172 -8.28 13.83 -8.77
N THR A 173 -7.19 14.52 -9.10
CA THR A 173 -5.88 13.91 -9.28
C THR A 173 -4.79 14.97 -9.22
N GLN A 174 -3.67 14.62 -8.58
CA GLN A 174 -2.43 15.40 -8.61
C GLN A 174 -1.67 15.27 -9.94
N SER A 175 -2.10 14.38 -10.85
CA SER A 175 -1.39 14.02 -12.09
C SER A 175 0.04 13.46 -11.90
N LYS A 176 0.35 13.02 -10.68
CA LYS A 176 1.61 12.36 -10.29
C LYS A 176 1.39 10.86 -10.29
N GLU A 177 2.12 10.10 -11.12
CA GLU A 177 1.93 8.66 -11.22
C GLU A 177 2.15 7.97 -9.87
N TYR A 178 1.25 7.04 -9.52
CA TYR A 178 1.21 6.34 -8.23
C TYR A 178 0.94 7.23 -7.00
N ALA A 179 0.82 8.55 -7.18
CA ALA A 179 0.52 9.54 -6.15
C ALA A 179 -0.67 10.41 -6.57
N GLU A 180 -1.62 9.81 -7.30
CA GLU A 180 -2.73 10.53 -7.87
C GLU A 180 -3.75 11.08 -6.86
N PRO A 181 -4.04 10.47 -5.68
CA PRO A 181 -5.03 11.01 -4.74
C PRO A 181 -4.71 12.43 -4.30
N GLU A 182 -5.71 13.24 -3.98
CA GLU A 182 -5.50 14.63 -3.54
C GLU A 182 -5.12 14.71 -2.04
N TRP A 183 -4.61 15.87 -1.62
CA TRP A 183 -3.96 16.14 -0.32
C TRP A 183 -4.65 15.57 0.93
N TYR A 184 -5.98 15.66 1.04
CA TYR A 184 -6.71 15.18 2.22
C TYR A 184 -6.78 13.65 2.28
N VAL A 185 -6.76 12.99 1.12
CA VAL A 185 -6.63 11.54 1.01
C VAL A 185 -5.20 11.11 1.38
N ASP A 186 -4.20 11.92 1.04
CA ASP A 186 -2.81 11.69 1.45
C ASP A 186 -2.61 11.80 2.96
N TRP A 187 -3.23 12.80 3.60
CA TRP A 187 -3.17 12.95 5.05
C TRP A 187 -3.83 11.76 5.75
N TRP A 188 -4.97 11.31 5.23
CA TRP A 188 -5.66 10.13 5.74
C TRP A 188 -4.78 8.87 5.61
N LEU A 189 -4.16 8.65 4.45
CA LEU A 189 -3.24 7.53 4.27
C LEU A 189 -2.03 7.63 5.20
N THR A 190 -1.47 8.83 5.38
CA THR A 190 -0.35 9.06 6.30
C THR A 190 -0.70 8.63 7.72
N LEU A 191 -1.88 9.01 8.21
CA LEU A 191 -2.36 8.60 9.54
C LEU A 191 -2.47 7.07 9.64
N ILE A 192 -3.08 6.42 8.66
CA ILE A 192 -3.20 4.96 8.61
C ILE A 192 -1.82 4.29 8.65
N TRP A 193 -0.89 4.81 7.85
CA TRP A 193 0.45 4.26 7.71
C TRP A 193 1.28 4.41 8.99
N VAL A 194 1.14 5.52 9.70
CA VAL A 194 1.76 5.74 11.02
C VAL A 194 1.24 4.73 12.04
N VAL A 195 -0.08 4.49 12.08
CA VAL A 195 -0.65 3.47 12.97
C VAL A 195 -0.19 2.07 12.57
N TYR A 196 -0.10 1.78 11.27
CA TYR A 196 0.43 0.52 10.76
C TYR A 196 1.89 0.30 11.18
N LEU A 197 2.75 1.30 11.04
CA LEU A 197 4.13 1.26 11.52
C LEU A 197 4.20 1.02 13.03
N ALA A 198 3.38 1.71 13.82
CA ALA A 198 3.32 1.51 15.27
C ALA A 198 2.91 0.09 15.66
N ILE A 199 1.94 -0.50 14.95
CA ILE A 199 1.56 -1.92 15.14
C ILE A 199 2.72 -2.85 14.81
N PHE A 200 3.37 -2.63 13.67
CA PHE A 200 4.44 -3.50 13.22
C PHE A 200 5.64 -3.47 14.18
N LEU A 201 6.14 -2.27 14.50
CA LEU A 201 7.23 -2.08 15.46
C LEU A 201 6.85 -2.54 16.87
N GLY A 202 5.63 -2.22 17.34
CA GLY A 202 5.15 -2.65 18.64
C GLY A 202 5.06 -4.17 18.77
N THR A 203 4.77 -4.87 17.66
CA THR A 203 4.74 -6.34 17.62
C THR A 203 6.16 -6.92 17.65
N ILE A 204 7.09 -6.35 16.88
CA ILE A 204 8.52 -6.72 16.92
C ILE A 204 9.13 -6.46 18.31
N TYR A 205 8.75 -5.37 18.97
CA TYR A 205 9.23 -5.03 20.30
C TYR A 205 8.79 -6.06 21.35
N ARG A 206 7.61 -6.65 21.18
CA ARG A 206 7.06 -7.70 22.05
C ARG A 206 7.44 -9.13 21.63
N ARG A 207 8.38 -9.28 20.70
CA ARG A 207 8.81 -10.60 20.23
C ARG A 207 9.38 -11.45 21.36
N LYS A 208 9.22 -12.77 21.24
CA LYS A 208 9.82 -13.74 22.17
C LYS A 208 11.23 -14.13 21.76
N GLU A 209 11.47 -14.26 20.46
CA GLU A 209 12.78 -14.61 19.91
C GLU A 209 13.72 -13.40 19.91
N PRO A 210 14.99 -13.53 20.33
CA PRO A 210 15.91 -12.40 20.38
C PRO A 210 16.20 -11.84 18.98
N HIS A 211 16.25 -12.71 17.97
CA HIS A 211 16.49 -12.35 16.58
C HIS A 211 15.20 -11.99 15.84
N ILE A 212 15.28 -10.97 14.98
CA ILE A 212 14.19 -10.59 14.08
C ILE A 212 14.40 -11.34 12.77
N TYR A 213 13.38 -12.08 12.32
CA TYR A 213 13.43 -12.82 11.07
C TYR A 213 13.58 -11.88 9.85
N VAL A 214 14.31 -12.34 8.81
CA VAL A 214 14.65 -11.54 7.62
C VAL A 214 13.42 -10.99 6.91
N ALA A 215 12.30 -11.74 6.87
CA ALA A 215 11.05 -11.23 6.30
C ALA A 215 10.61 -9.91 6.94
N ASN A 216 10.81 -9.76 8.25
CA ASN A 216 10.45 -8.54 8.97
C ASN A 216 11.44 -7.40 8.70
N TRP A 217 12.67 -7.67 8.26
CA TRP A 217 13.58 -6.61 7.80
C TRP A 217 13.04 -5.97 6.53
N PHE A 218 12.64 -6.81 5.57
CA PHE A 218 12.02 -6.38 4.32
C PHE A 218 10.70 -5.65 4.55
N TYR A 219 9.78 -6.21 5.36
CA TYR A 219 8.53 -5.52 5.71
C TYR A 219 8.79 -4.19 6.43
N LEU A 220 9.68 -4.15 7.42
CA LEU A 220 9.97 -2.90 8.14
C LEU A 220 10.55 -1.84 7.20
N SER A 221 11.49 -2.22 6.35
CA SER A 221 12.08 -1.34 5.35
C SER A 221 11.03 -0.81 4.38
N PHE A 222 10.16 -1.68 3.89
CA PHE A 222 8.98 -1.31 3.10
C PHE A 222 8.13 -0.24 3.81
N ILE A 223 7.71 -0.50 5.05
CA ILE A 223 6.79 0.37 5.78
C ILE A 223 7.42 1.76 5.99
N VAL A 224 8.68 1.79 6.45
CA VAL A 224 9.39 3.03 6.75
C VAL A 224 9.65 3.85 5.49
N THR A 225 10.19 3.21 4.44
CA THR A 225 10.52 3.93 3.21
C THR A 225 9.27 4.44 2.51
N ILE A 226 8.18 3.65 2.42
CA ILE A 226 6.93 4.13 1.82
C ILE A 226 6.35 5.32 2.60
N ALA A 227 6.44 5.33 3.92
CA ALA A 227 6.02 6.49 4.71
C ALA A 227 6.80 7.76 4.32
N MET A 228 8.13 7.64 4.21
CA MET A 228 9.00 8.74 3.79
C MET A 228 8.67 9.21 2.36
N LEU A 229 8.59 8.27 1.41
CA LEU A 229 8.30 8.57 0.01
C LEU A 229 6.96 9.30 -0.13
N HIS A 230 5.91 8.77 0.52
CA HIS A 230 4.56 9.35 0.52
C HIS A 230 4.55 10.79 1.03
N VAL A 231 5.19 11.04 2.17
CA VAL A 231 5.23 12.39 2.77
C VAL A 231 5.94 13.39 1.87
N PHE A 232 7.11 13.04 1.33
CA PHE A 232 7.94 13.99 0.58
C PHE A 232 7.43 14.23 -0.84
N ASN A 233 6.92 13.21 -1.52
CA ASN A 233 6.40 13.37 -2.87
C ASN A 233 5.08 14.14 -2.90
N ASN A 234 4.28 14.01 -1.85
CA ASN A 234 2.92 14.57 -1.81
C ASN A 234 2.89 15.89 -1.02
N LEU A 235 4.04 16.55 -0.86
CA LEU A 235 4.11 17.93 -0.39
C LEU A 235 3.44 18.85 -1.42
N SER A 236 2.17 19.14 -1.17
CA SER A 236 1.35 20.00 -2.01
C SER A 236 0.63 21.04 -1.16
N VAL A 237 0.37 22.20 -1.76
CA VAL A 237 -0.38 23.29 -1.15
C VAL A 237 -1.83 23.20 -1.62
N PRO A 238 -2.80 22.93 -0.73
CA PRO A 238 -4.21 22.95 -1.10
C PRO A 238 -4.61 24.33 -1.60
N VAL A 239 -5.25 24.40 -2.77
CA VAL A 239 -5.78 25.67 -3.31
C VAL A 239 -6.93 26.18 -2.43
N SER A 240 -7.68 25.25 -1.83
CA SER A 240 -8.71 25.55 -0.84
C SER A 240 -8.86 24.41 0.14
N ILE A 241 -9.14 24.73 1.41
CA ILE A 241 -9.50 23.73 2.42
C ILE A 241 -10.82 23.00 2.10
N PHE A 242 -11.69 23.57 1.26
CA PHE A 242 -12.97 22.99 0.82
C PHE A 242 -12.94 22.51 -0.65
N GLY A 243 -11.76 22.38 -1.24
CA GLY A 243 -11.59 21.90 -2.61
C GLY A 243 -10.61 20.74 -2.68
N SER A 244 -10.78 19.90 -3.70
CA SER A 244 -9.90 18.76 -3.89
C SER A 244 -8.53 19.18 -4.37
N LYS A 245 -8.43 20.25 -5.16
CA LYS A 245 -7.21 20.63 -5.86
C LYS A 245 -6.10 21.11 -4.91
N SER A 246 -4.92 20.53 -5.08
CA SER A 246 -3.65 21.06 -4.57
C SER A 246 -2.65 21.35 -5.70
N VAL A 247 -1.63 22.14 -5.39
CA VAL A 247 -0.50 22.42 -6.28
C VAL A 247 0.77 21.88 -5.64
N GLN A 248 1.54 21.14 -6.41
CA GLN A 248 2.78 20.54 -5.96
C GLN A 248 3.83 21.59 -5.57
N VAL A 249 4.57 21.35 -4.48
CA VAL A 249 5.60 22.28 -3.98
C VAL A 249 6.81 22.35 -4.92
N PHE A 250 7.16 21.23 -5.57
CA PHE A 250 8.23 21.17 -6.56
C PHE A 250 7.71 21.49 -7.97
N ALA A 251 8.61 21.92 -8.86
CA ALA A 251 8.28 22.15 -10.27
C ALA A 251 9.40 21.67 -11.22
N GLY A 252 9.04 21.46 -12.49
CA GLY A 252 9.97 21.13 -13.56
C GLY A 252 10.85 19.92 -13.24
N VAL A 253 12.16 20.08 -13.39
CA VAL A 253 13.15 19.00 -13.20
C VAL A 253 13.18 18.48 -11.76
N GLN A 254 12.96 19.34 -10.76
CA GLN A 254 12.92 18.92 -9.36
C GLN A 254 11.68 18.09 -9.07
N ASP A 255 10.54 18.46 -9.65
CA ASP A 255 9.32 17.67 -9.50
C ASP A 255 9.43 16.33 -10.23
N ALA A 256 10.05 16.31 -11.42
CA ALA A 256 10.33 15.07 -12.13
C ALA A 256 11.25 14.14 -11.32
N MET A 257 12.32 14.68 -10.72
CA MET A 257 13.24 13.87 -9.90
C MET A 257 12.54 13.33 -8.65
N THR A 258 11.84 14.16 -7.89
CA THR A 258 11.09 13.73 -6.70
C THR A 258 9.99 12.73 -7.06
N GLN A 259 9.28 12.94 -8.17
CA GLN A 259 8.28 12.03 -8.71
C GLN A 259 8.84 10.65 -9.01
N TRP A 260 10.02 10.54 -9.64
CA TRP A 260 10.57 9.24 -10.01
C TRP A 260 11.44 8.61 -8.93
N TRP A 261 11.98 9.42 -8.02
CA TRP A 261 12.45 8.91 -6.73
C TRP A 261 11.29 8.25 -5.97
N TYR A 262 10.12 8.87 -5.93
CA TYR A 262 8.90 8.26 -5.39
C TYR A 262 8.46 7.04 -6.18
N GLY A 263 8.18 7.17 -7.48
CA GLY A 263 7.56 6.14 -8.30
C GLY A 263 8.40 4.87 -8.41
N HIS A 264 9.73 5.01 -8.60
CA HIS A 264 10.60 3.85 -8.64
C HIS A 264 10.66 3.14 -7.29
N ASN A 265 10.81 3.91 -6.19
CA ASN A 265 10.88 3.31 -4.86
C ASN A 265 9.51 2.86 -4.33
N ALA A 266 8.40 3.34 -4.89
CA ALA A 266 7.09 2.75 -4.68
C ALA A 266 7.10 1.30 -5.19
N VAL A 267 7.56 1.05 -6.42
CA VAL A 267 7.75 -0.32 -6.91
C VAL A 267 8.81 -1.06 -6.10
N GLY A 268 9.94 -0.42 -5.77
CA GLY A 268 11.05 -1.05 -5.06
C GLY A 268 10.76 -1.49 -3.63
N PHE A 269 9.99 -0.70 -2.89
CA PHE A 269 9.71 -0.99 -1.50
C PHE A 269 8.33 -1.60 -1.31
N PHE A 270 7.32 -1.13 -2.03
CA PHE A 270 5.98 -1.70 -1.97
C PHE A 270 5.93 -3.04 -2.71
N LEU A 271 6.32 -3.07 -3.99
CA LEU A 271 6.16 -4.24 -4.86
C LEU A 271 7.36 -5.19 -4.87
N THR A 272 8.55 -4.76 -4.47
CA THR A 272 9.72 -5.64 -4.34
C THR A 272 10.03 -5.97 -2.88
N ALA A 273 10.42 -5.01 -2.03
CA ALA A 273 10.80 -5.31 -0.65
C ALA A 273 9.65 -5.95 0.15
N GLY A 274 8.44 -5.39 0.10
CA GLY A 274 7.28 -5.96 0.78
C GLY A 274 6.97 -7.40 0.33
N PHE A 275 7.04 -7.68 -0.98
CA PHE A 275 6.80 -9.02 -1.53
C PHE A 275 7.97 -9.97 -1.30
N LEU A 276 9.22 -9.49 -1.20
CA LEU A 276 10.34 -10.29 -0.70
C LEU A 276 10.08 -10.70 0.75
N GLY A 277 9.48 -9.83 1.57
CA GLY A 277 8.98 -10.19 2.90
C GLY A 277 7.98 -11.35 2.87
N MET A 278 7.07 -11.38 1.89
CA MET A 278 6.19 -12.54 1.67
C MET A 278 6.99 -13.79 1.27
N MET A 279 7.86 -13.68 0.27
CA MET A 279 8.69 -14.78 -0.23
C MET A 279 9.49 -15.41 0.91
N TYR A 280 10.16 -14.59 1.72
CA TYR A 280 10.98 -15.05 2.85
C TYR A 280 10.20 -15.86 3.88
N TYR A 281 8.89 -15.64 4.01
CA TYR A 281 8.07 -16.43 4.90
C TYR A 281 7.45 -17.63 4.19
N PHE A 282 6.74 -17.41 3.09
CA PHE A 282 5.89 -18.42 2.48
C PHE A 282 6.66 -19.49 1.69
N VAL A 283 7.77 -19.14 1.02
CA VAL A 283 8.58 -20.12 0.29
C VAL A 283 9.15 -21.19 1.22
N PRO A 284 9.96 -20.87 2.25
CA PRO A 284 10.48 -21.89 3.16
C PRO A 284 9.36 -22.59 3.93
N LYS A 285 8.28 -21.88 4.28
CA LYS A 285 7.17 -22.45 5.04
C LYS A 285 6.43 -23.53 4.25
N GLN A 286 6.13 -23.28 2.97
CA GLN A 286 5.43 -24.24 2.11
C GLN A 286 6.37 -25.34 1.61
N ALA A 287 7.63 -24.99 1.33
CA ALA A 287 8.64 -25.97 0.92
C ALA A 287 9.02 -26.91 2.09
N GLU A 288 8.80 -26.50 3.33
CA GLU A 288 9.28 -27.16 4.55
C GLU A 288 10.81 -27.33 4.53
N ARG A 289 11.48 -26.27 4.07
CA ARG A 289 12.94 -26.23 3.93
C ARG A 289 13.49 -25.02 4.68
N PRO A 290 14.70 -25.13 5.26
CA PRO A 290 15.39 -23.96 5.77
C PRO A 290 15.74 -23.01 4.62
N VAL A 291 15.76 -21.70 4.91
CA VAL A 291 16.24 -20.70 3.95
C VAL A 291 17.66 -21.04 3.54
N TYR A 292 17.92 -21.00 2.22
CA TYR A 292 19.19 -21.44 1.63
C TYR A 292 20.42 -20.74 2.24
N SER A 293 20.49 -19.41 2.21
CA SER A 293 21.67 -18.68 2.69
C SER A 293 21.32 -17.46 3.52
N TYR A 294 21.62 -17.54 4.82
CA TYR A 294 21.50 -16.39 5.72
C TYR A 294 22.49 -15.27 5.38
N LYS A 295 23.73 -15.60 4.97
CA LYS A 295 24.70 -14.58 4.55
C LYS A 295 24.21 -13.83 3.31
N LEU A 296 23.64 -14.54 2.34
CA LEU A 296 23.03 -13.91 1.17
C LEU A 296 21.87 -13.02 1.58
N SER A 297 21.05 -13.47 2.56
CA SER A 297 19.95 -12.68 3.15
C SER A 297 20.41 -11.34 3.74
N ILE A 298 21.61 -11.27 4.32
CA ILE A 298 22.17 -10.00 4.80
C ILE A 298 22.63 -9.13 3.64
N VAL A 299 23.47 -9.69 2.75
CA VAL A 299 24.11 -8.92 1.68
C VAL A 299 23.06 -8.36 0.73
N HIS A 300 22.13 -9.18 0.27
CA HIS A 300 21.13 -8.74 -0.69
C HIS A 300 20.13 -7.77 -0.05
N PHE A 301 19.78 -7.91 1.24
CA PHE A 301 18.89 -6.97 1.92
C PHE A 301 19.53 -5.58 1.96
N TRP A 302 20.73 -5.45 2.53
CA TRP A 302 21.36 -4.14 2.69
C TRP A 302 21.73 -3.50 1.35
N ALA A 303 22.25 -4.29 0.41
CA ALA A 303 22.56 -3.78 -0.92
C ALA A 303 21.29 -3.37 -1.67
N LEU A 304 20.20 -4.15 -1.62
CA LEU A 304 18.94 -3.79 -2.27
C LEU A 304 18.39 -2.49 -1.69
N ILE A 305 18.18 -2.45 -0.37
CA ILE A 305 17.53 -1.30 0.29
C ILE A 305 18.35 -0.01 0.12
N PHE A 306 19.69 -0.10 0.09
CA PHE A 306 20.54 1.06 -0.17
C PHE A 306 20.50 1.50 -1.64
N LEU A 307 20.71 0.58 -2.59
CA LEU A 307 20.86 0.91 -4.01
C LEU A 307 19.54 1.35 -4.66
N TYR A 308 18.40 0.78 -4.25
CA TYR A 308 17.09 1.05 -4.88
C TYR A 308 16.73 2.55 -4.84
N ILE A 309 17.08 3.24 -3.74
CA ILE A 309 16.80 4.66 -3.54
C ILE A 309 17.36 5.54 -4.67
N TRP A 310 18.48 5.12 -5.28
CA TRP A 310 19.20 5.88 -6.30
C TRP A 310 18.69 5.67 -7.72
N ALA A 311 17.86 4.66 -7.96
CA ALA A 311 17.50 4.26 -9.32
C ALA A 311 16.40 5.13 -9.94
N GLY A 312 15.77 6.05 -9.20
CA GLY A 312 14.74 6.97 -9.70
C GLY A 312 15.07 7.67 -11.04
N PRO A 313 16.26 8.25 -11.25
CA PRO A 313 16.61 8.94 -12.49
C PRO A 313 16.63 8.07 -13.76
N HIS A 314 16.55 6.73 -13.67
CA HIS A 314 16.46 5.88 -14.87
C HIS A 314 15.17 6.09 -15.68
N HIS A 315 14.15 6.70 -15.07
CA HIS A 315 12.91 7.12 -15.73
C HIS A 315 13.10 8.44 -16.52
N LEU A 316 14.24 9.10 -16.35
CA LEU A 316 14.50 10.47 -16.80
C LEU A 316 15.70 10.57 -17.74
N HIS A 317 16.09 9.46 -18.37
CA HIS A 317 17.14 9.44 -19.39
C HIS A 317 16.72 10.30 -20.60
N TYR A 318 17.67 11.11 -21.09
CA TYR A 318 17.47 12.02 -22.24
C TYR A 318 16.30 12.99 -22.05
N THR A 319 16.08 13.45 -20.81
CA THR A 319 15.11 14.49 -20.46
C THR A 319 15.82 15.79 -20.08
N ALA A 320 15.08 16.77 -19.54
CA ALA A 320 15.66 17.99 -18.99
C ALA A 320 16.42 17.78 -17.65
N LEU A 321 16.39 16.57 -17.08
CA LEU A 321 17.16 16.24 -15.88
C LEU A 321 18.68 16.30 -16.21
N PRO A 322 19.51 16.91 -15.34
CA PRO A 322 20.95 16.97 -15.55
C PRO A 322 21.60 15.60 -15.77
N ASP A 323 22.53 15.53 -16.70
CA ASP A 323 23.21 14.29 -17.11
C ASP A 323 23.88 13.54 -15.96
N TRP A 324 24.40 14.26 -14.95
CA TRP A 324 25.02 13.63 -13.78
C TRP A 324 24.01 12.80 -12.97
N ALA A 325 22.77 13.29 -12.83
CA ALA A 325 21.72 12.61 -12.07
C ALA A 325 21.19 11.41 -12.87
N SER A 326 21.00 11.58 -14.18
CA SER A 326 20.67 10.50 -15.12
C SER A 326 21.73 9.37 -15.05
N THR A 327 23.01 9.73 -15.10
CA THR A 327 24.13 8.77 -15.04
C THR A 327 24.18 8.03 -13.69
N LEU A 328 23.94 8.72 -12.57
CA LEU A 328 23.78 8.07 -11.27
C LEU A 328 22.66 7.04 -11.29
N GLY A 329 21.47 7.41 -11.77
CA GLY A 329 20.34 6.49 -11.89
C GLY A 329 20.67 5.26 -12.71
N MET A 330 21.35 5.42 -13.86
CA MET A 330 21.81 4.31 -14.69
C MET A 330 22.76 3.37 -13.93
N VAL A 331 23.84 3.92 -13.35
CA VAL A 331 24.88 3.13 -12.70
C VAL A 331 24.31 2.34 -11.51
N PHE A 332 23.53 3.00 -10.66
CA PHE A 332 22.90 2.34 -9.52
C PHE A 332 21.87 1.30 -9.95
N SER A 333 21.12 1.53 -11.03
CA SER A 333 20.18 0.54 -11.59
C SER A 333 20.89 -0.70 -12.12
N VAL A 334 22.05 -0.55 -12.76
CA VAL A 334 22.88 -1.69 -13.20
C VAL A 334 23.40 -2.47 -12.00
N MET A 335 23.89 -1.79 -10.96
CA MET A 335 24.34 -2.43 -9.73
C MET A 335 23.21 -3.14 -8.98
N LEU A 336 21.99 -2.58 -9.02
CA LEU A 336 20.79 -3.12 -8.36
C LEU A 336 20.40 -4.52 -8.87
N TRP A 337 20.85 -4.91 -10.05
CA TRP A 337 20.65 -6.25 -10.60
C TRP A 337 21.11 -7.36 -9.63
N MET A 338 22.32 -7.24 -9.08
CA MET A 338 22.92 -8.26 -8.20
C MET A 338 22.11 -8.54 -6.92
N PRO A 339 21.76 -7.54 -6.09
CA PRO A 339 20.96 -7.81 -4.89
C PRO A 339 19.52 -8.22 -5.21
N SER A 340 18.96 -7.76 -6.34
CA SER A 340 17.65 -8.22 -6.81
C SER A 340 17.67 -9.73 -7.09
N TRP A 341 18.66 -10.20 -7.85
CA TRP A 341 18.88 -11.63 -8.09
C TRP A 341 19.27 -12.40 -6.83
N GLY A 342 19.91 -11.75 -5.86
CA GLY A 342 20.15 -12.32 -4.54
C GLY A 342 18.86 -12.79 -3.87
N GLY A 343 17.74 -12.07 -4.04
CA GLY A 343 16.43 -12.50 -3.56
C GLY A 343 15.93 -13.75 -4.29
N MET A 344 15.97 -13.74 -5.62
CA MET A 344 15.60 -14.87 -6.48
C MET A 344 16.39 -16.14 -6.14
N ILE A 345 17.72 -16.04 -6.09
CA ILE A 345 18.62 -17.15 -5.77
C ILE A 345 18.27 -17.72 -4.40
N ASN A 346 18.07 -16.87 -3.39
CA ASN A 346 17.77 -17.35 -2.04
C ASN A 346 16.39 -18.01 -1.96
N GLY A 347 15.40 -17.52 -2.70
CA GLY A 347 14.07 -18.14 -2.84
C GLY A 347 14.12 -19.49 -3.56
N LEU A 348 14.68 -19.55 -4.76
CA LEU A 348 14.72 -20.78 -5.58
C LEU A 348 15.63 -21.84 -4.98
N MET A 349 16.81 -21.48 -4.46
CA MET A 349 17.72 -22.46 -3.87
C MET A 349 17.20 -23.02 -2.53
N THR A 350 16.25 -22.34 -1.88
CA THR A 350 15.53 -22.89 -0.72
C THR A 350 14.72 -24.14 -1.08
N LEU A 351 14.33 -24.30 -2.35
CA LEU A 351 13.64 -25.49 -2.85
C LEU A 351 14.59 -26.63 -3.24
N SER A 352 15.91 -26.47 -3.08
CA SER A 352 16.85 -27.54 -3.39
C SER A 352 16.53 -28.81 -2.58
N GLY A 353 16.30 -29.91 -3.28
CA GLY A 353 15.81 -31.17 -2.71
C GLY A 353 14.30 -31.28 -2.50
N ALA A 354 13.51 -30.26 -2.85
CA ALA A 354 12.04 -30.24 -2.82
C ALA A 354 11.41 -29.88 -4.17
N TRP A 355 12.17 -29.97 -5.27
CA TRP A 355 11.71 -29.67 -6.62
C TRP A 355 10.59 -30.60 -7.10
N ASP A 356 10.48 -31.80 -6.54
CA ASP A 356 9.38 -32.72 -6.77
C ASP A 356 8.01 -32.11 -6.37
N LYS A 357 7.99 -31.21 -5.36
CA LYS A 357 6.79 -30.47 -4.95
C LYS A 357 6.25 -29.56 -6.06
N LEU A 358 7.04 -29.18 -7.07
CA LEU A 358 6.51 -28.48 -8.24
C LEU A 358 5.45 -29.30 -8.98
N ARG A 359 5.51 -30.63 -8.94
CA ARG A 359 4.52 -31.46 -9.63
C ARG A 359 3.25 -31.67 -8.81
N THR A 360 3.33 -31.57 -7.48
CA THR A 360 2.25 -31.94 -6.57
C THR A 360 1.57 -30.74 -5.90
N ASP A 361 2.30 -29.66 -5.63
CA ASP A 361 1.81 -28.49 -4.91
C ASP A 361 1.70 -27.25 -5.82
N PRO A 362 0.47 -26.84 -6.22
CA PRO A 362 0.27 -25.67 -7.06
C PRO A 362 0.63 -24.34 -6.38
N ILE A 363 0.66 -24.28 -5.04
CA ILE A 363 1.10 -23.09 -4.31
C ILE A 363 2.60 -22.91 -4.50
N ILE A 364 3.38 -24.00 -4.39
CA ILE A 364 4.82 -23.98 -4.69
C ILE A 364 5.06 -23.59 -6.15
N ARG A 365 4.27 -24.10 -7.10
CA ARG A 365 4.39 -23.68 -8.50
C ARG A 365 4.20 -22.17 -8.67
N MET A 366 3.16 -21.60 -8.07
CA MET A 366 2.92 -20.16 -8.12
C MET A 366 4.11 -19.39 -7.54
N MET A 367 4.62 -19.80 -6.38
CA MET A 367 5.76 -19.13 -5.76
C MET A 367 7.04 -19.24 -6.61
N VAL A 368 7.33 -20.40 -7.20
CA VAL A 368 8.50 -20.58 -8.06
C VAL A 368 8.42 -19.78 -9.35
N ILE A 369 7.24 -19.70 -9.98
CA ILE A 369 7.06 -18.90 -11.19
C ILE A 369 7.17 -17.40 -10.88
N SER A 370 6.80 -17.01 -9.66
CA SER A 370 6.86 -15.61 -9.21
C SER A 370 8.26 -15.13 -8.83
N VAL A 371 9.15 -16.06 -8.44
CA VAL A 371 10.53 -15.79 -8.00
C VAL A 371 11.47 -15.93 -9.18
#